data_AF-A0A5R8VL66-F1
#
_entry.id   AF-A0A5R8VL66-F1
#
_cell.length_a   1.000
_cell.length_b   1.000
_cell.length_c   1.000
_cell.angle_alpha   90.00
_cell.angle_beta   90.00
_cell.angle_gamma   90.00
#
_symmetry.space_group_name_H-M   'P 1'
#
loop_
_entity.id
_entity.type
_entity.pdbx_description
1 polymer ?
#
loop_
_entity_poly.entity_id
_entity_poly.type
_entity_poly.pdbx_seq_one_letter_code
_entity_poly.pdbx_strand_id
1 'polypeptide(L)'
;MLGWNAERWNRWNYRAVVEQVLTAGRFLDRWEVSEGGTSVPPGTEAWLLFQGSSGAASGLIGHGVTVSEPLAAGQLQRDEGSGLHVGIVFDALLPLGEQIPSDALSAAVPGIPWDSALHVPVLSVPPSAERALRRLWREQGPPAIDPAELVPGTHPPDSVSSIEVNRYERDPDARRVCVAFHGTACAACGFSFEASYGEIGEGFIQVHHTVPASMLGSGYELDPVTDLVPLCPNCHAMVHLGVAAPRSVPELRTIISAAGHLPGEVVSEQALEAQENARRILEGP
;
A
#
# COMPACT_ATOMS: atom_id res chain seq x y z
N MET A 1 -15.33 -0.74 12.34
CA MET A 1 -14.72 -2.07 12.26
C MET A 1 -15.78 -3.09 11.91
N LEU A 2 -15.40 -4.11 11.14
CA LEU A 2 -16.25 -5.14 10.57
C LEU A 2 -15.78 -6.49 11.12
N GLY A 3 -16.65 -7.18 11.84
CA GLY A 3 -16.38 -8.54 12.32
C GLY A 3 -16.58 -9.55 11.20
N TRP A 4 -15.57 -10.39 10.97
CA TRP A 4 -15.60 -11.46 9.98
C TRP A 4 -15.23 -12.80 10.61
N ASN A 5 -16.13 -13.77 10.49
CA ASN A 5 -15.91 -15.14 10.96
C ASN A 5 -15.92 -16.10 9.77
N ALA A 6 -14.77 -16.69 9.45
CA ALA A 6 -14.61 -17.59 8.30
C ALA A 6 -15.41 -18.91 8.43
N GLU A 7 -15.84 -19.32 9.62
CA GLU A 7 -16.66 -20.52 9.83
C GLU A 7 -18.15 -20.25 9.63
N ARG A 8 -18.60 -19.01 9.91
CA ARG A 8 -20.00 -18.59 9.79
C ARG A 8 -20.33 -17.93 8.46
N TRP A 9 -19.38 -17.18 7.92
CA TRP A 9 -19.53 -16.44 6.67
C TRP A 9 -18.23 -16.54 5.85
N ASN A 10 -18.25 -17.41 4.84
CA ASN A 10 -17.14 -17.60 3.91
C ASN A 10 -17.57 -17.37 2.47
N ARG A 11 -17.90 -16.13 2.11
CA ARG A 11 -18.27 -15.78 0.72
C ARG A 11 -17.07 -15.56 -0.19
N TRP A 12 -15.88 -15.44 0.37
CA TRP A 12 -14.65 -15.21 -0.37
C TRP A 12 -13.56 -16.24 -0.03
N ASN A 13 -12.80 -16.69 -1.03
CA ASN A 13 -11.56 -17.41 -0.77
C ASN A 13 -10.54 -16.40 -0.24
N TYR A 14 -10.46 -16.25 1.09
CA TYR A 14 -9.69 -15.18 1.71
C TYR A 14 -8.22 -15.14 1.27
N ARG A 15 -7.59 -16.32 1.09
CA ARG A 15 -6.22 -16.38 0.56
C ARG A 15 -6.11 -15.73 -0.82
N ALA A 16 -7.02 -16.05 -1.72
CA ALA A 16 -7.05 -15.44 -3.05
C ALA A 16 -7.35 -13.94 -3.00
N VAL A 17 -8.13 -13.49 -2.01
CA VAL A 17 -8.40 -12.06 -1.78
C VAL A 17 -7.14 -11.33 -1.31
N VAL A 18 -6.37 -11.90 -0.38
CA VAL A 18 -5.08 -11.33 0.04
C VAL A 18 -4.14 -11.24 -1.15
N GLU A 19 -4.02 -12.31 -1.96
CA GLU A 19 -3.22 -12.32 -3.19
C GLU A 19 -3.71 -11.24 -4.19
N GLN A 20 -5.03 -11.04 -4.32
CA GLN A 20 -5.59 -9.98 -5.17
C GLN A 20 -5.29 -8.58 -4.63
N VAL A 21 -5.37 -8.33 -3.33
CA VAL A 21 -5.01 -7.03 -2.74
C VAL A 21 -3.51 -6.76 -2.93
N LEU A 22 -2.66 -7.76 -2.76
CA LEU A 22 -1.22 -7.63 -2.98
C LEU A 22 -0.86 -7.30 -4.44
N THR A 23 -1.61 -7.84 -5.41
CA THR A 23 -1.29 -7.70 -6.84
C THR A 23 -2.03 -6.56 -7.53
N ALA A 24 -3.28 -6.32 -7.17
CA ALA A 24 -4.14 -5.29 -7.76
C ALA A 24 -4.29 -4.05 -6.88
N GLY A 25 -3.78 -4.08 -5.65
CA GLY A 25 -3.90 -3.00 -4.65
C GLY A 25 -5.29 -2.88 -4.02
N ARG A 26 -6.28 -3.66 -4.46
CA ARG A 26 -7.67 -3.53 -4.01
C ARG A 26 -8.54 -4.77 -4.24
N PHE A 27 -9.51 -4.94 -3.35
CA PHE A 27 -10.60 -5.89 -3.48
C PHE A 27 -11.92 -5.23 -3.07
N LEU A 28 -12.91 -5.22 -3.96
CA LEU A 28 -14.25 -4.69 -3.68
C LEU A 28 -15.15 -5.81 -3.18
N ASP A 29 -15.74 -5.62 -2.00
CA ASP A 29 -16.82 -6.46 -1.50
C ASP A 29 -18.01 -5.63 -1.02
N ARG A 30 -19.11 -6.30 -0.75
CA ARG A 30 -20.30 -5.73 -0.12
C ARG A 30 -20.40 -6.25 1.31
N TRP A 31 -20.56 -5.32 2.26
CA TRP A 31 -20.66 -5.63 3.68
C TRP A 31 -21.99 -5.15 4.27
N GLU A 32 -22.60 -5.98 5.11
CA GLU A 32 -23.79 -5.59 5.88
C GLU A 32 -23.36 -4.76 7.09
N VAL A 33 -23.87 -3.53 7.19
CA VAL A 33 -23.43 -2.55 8.21
C VAL A 33 -24.52 -2.20 9.23
N SER A 34 -25.66 -2.90 9.24
CA SER A 34 -26.73 -2.57 10.18
C SER A 34 -27.57 -3.74 10.71
N GLU A 35 -27.67 -3.81 12.03
CA GLU A 35 -28.95 -3.60 12.70
C GLU A 35 -28.93 -2.16 13.27
N GLY A 36 -29.87 -1.28 12.88
CA GLY A 36 -30.09 0.01 13.58
C GLY A 36 -29.88 1.34 12.83
N GLY A 37 -29.61 1.36 11.52
CA GLY A 37 -29.78 2.57 10.69
C GLY A 37 -28.69 3.66 10.79
N THR A 38 -27.48 3.34 11.26
CA THR A 38 -26.35 4.28 11.18
C THR A 38 -25.86 4.39 9.73
N SER A 39 -25.97 5.58 9.14
CA SER A 39 -25.44 5.86 7.80
C SER A 39 -23.90 5.92 7.84
N VAL A 40 -23.25 5.14 6.99
CA VAL A 40 -21.78 5.15 6.82
C VAL A 40 -21.49 5.84 5.48
N PRO A 41 -20.97 7.08 5.47
CA PRO A 41 -20.71 7.80 4.23
C PRO A 41 -19.54 7.18 3.46
N PRO A 42 -19.46 7.36 2.13
CA PRO A 42 -18.25 7.04 1.37
C PRO A 42 -17.00 7.74 1.93
N GLY A 43 -15.85 7.09 1.84
CA GLY A 43 -14.58 7.56 2.42
C GLY A 43 -14.41 7.24 3.91
N THR A 44 -15.39 6.57 4.54
CA THR A 44 -15.24 6.09 5.91
C THR A 44 -14.33 4.87 5.94
N GLU A 45 -13.43 4.81 6.90
CA GLU A 45 -12.56 3.65 7.07
C GLU A 45 -13.29 2.43 7.61
N ALA A 46 -12.92 1.29 7.05
CA ALA A 46 -13.41 -0.02 7.36
C ALA A 46 -12.25 -0.92 7.79
N TRP A 47 -12.10 -1.07 9.11
CA TRP A 47 -11.16 -2.00 9.71
C TRP A 47 -11.75 -3.41 9.80
N LEU A 48 -11.07 -4.42 9.27
CA LEU A 48 -11.53 -5.82 9.28
C LEU A 48 -10.99 -6.56 10.51
N LEU A 49 -11.90 -7.11 11.32
CA LEU A 49 -11.60 -7.94 12.48
C LEU A 49 -11.87 -9.41 12.15
N PHE A 50 -10.83 -10.23 12.17
CA PHE A 50 -10.99 -11.68 12.09
C PHE A 50 -11.48 -12.23 13.43
N GLN A 51 -12.53 -13.04 13.39
CA GLN A 51 -13.15 -13.70 14.54
C GLN A 51 -12.82 -15.19 14.50
N GLY A 52 -11.70 -15.55 15.11
CA GLY A 52 -11.22 -16.92 15.18
C GLY A 52 -12.05 -17.79 16.14
N SER A 53 -11.77 -19.09 16.15
CA SER A 53 -12.42 -20.08 17.03
C SER A 53 -12.09 -19.89 18.52
N SER A 54 -11.09 -19.06 18.85
CA SER A 54 -10.76 -18.61 20.20
C SER A 54 -10.42 -17.12 20.23
N GLY A 55 -10.55 -16.47 21.39
CA GLY A 55 -10.22 -15.04 21.54
C GLY A 55 -8.77 -14.68 21.21
N ALA A 56 -7.84 -15.63 21.37
CA ALA A 56 -6.44 -15.47 20.98
C ALA A 56 -6.22 -15.58 19.46
N ALA A 57 -7.15 -16.22 18.74
CA ALA A 57 -7.11 -16.32 17.29
C ALA A 57 -7.84 -15.14 16.59
N SER A 58 -8.51 -14.27 17.35
CA SER A 58 -9.16 -13.08 16.83
C SER A 58 -8.22 -11.87 16.81
N GLY A 59 -8.40 -10.99 15.84
CA GLY A 59 -7.52 -9.83 15.71
C GLY A 59 -7.85 -8.93 14.52
N LEU A 60 -7.15 -7.81 14.44
CA LEU A 60 -7.25 -6.90 13.30
C LEU A 60 -6.44 -7.46 12.12
N ILE A 61 -7.10 -7.67 10.98
CA ILE A 61 -6.52 -8.37 9.83
C ILE A 61 -6.57 -7.55 8.54
N GLY A 62 -7.22 -6.38 8.55
CA GLY A 62 -7.38 -5.63 7.32
C GLY A 62 -7.81 -4.19 7.50
N HIS A 63 -7.57 -3.42 6.45
CA HIS A 63 -8.01 -2.06 6.24
C HIS A 63 -8.72 -1.96 4.88
N GLY A 64 -9.66 -1.03 4.81
CA GLY A 64 -10.38 -0.66 3.61
C GLY A 64 -11.15 0.62 3.81
N VAL A 65 -11.83 1.06 2.75
CA VAL A 65 -12.63 2.28 2.74
C VAL A 65 -13.99 2.02 2.10
N THR A 66 -15.03 2.66 2.64
CA THR A 66 -16.36 2.63 2.03
C THR A 66 -16.37 3.44 0.75
N VAL A 67 -17.00 2.91 -0.30
CA VAL A 67 -17.05 3.56 -1.63
C VAL A 67 -18.48 3.79 -2.12
N SER A 68 -19.49 3.30 -1.40
CA SER A 68 -20.90 3.53 -1.72
C SER A 68 -21.66 4.08 -0.52
N GLU A 69 -22.77 4.76 -0.80
CA GLU A 69 -23.79 4.99 0.22
C GLU A 69 -24.43 3.65 0.65
N PRO A 70 -25.07 3.58 1.83
CA PRO A 70 -25.79 2.37 2.26
C PRO A 70 -27.02 2.09 1.38
N LEU A 71 -27.09 0.89 0.79
CA LEU A 71 -28.25 0.40 0.04
C LEU A 71 -29.05 -0.61 0.87
N ALA A 72 -30.39 -0.51 0.81
CA ALA A 72 -31.27 -1.51 1.42
C ALA A 72 -31.29 -2.82 0.60
N ALA A 73 -31.33 -3.96 1.29
CA ALA A 73 -31.34 -5.29 0.65
C ALA A 73 -32.46 -5.49 -0.39
N GLY A 74 -33.61 -4.83 -0.22
CA GLY A 74 -34.72 -4.89 -1.17
C GLY A 74 -34.45 -4.25 -2.55
N GLN A 75 -33.37 -3.47 -2.70
CA GLN A 75 -32.95 -2.88 -3.97
C GLN A 75 -31.89 -3.74 -4.71
N LEU A 76 -31.48 -4.86 -4.12
CA LEU A 76 -30.46 -5.77 -4.64
C LEU A 76 -31.14 -7.04 -5.20
N GLN A 77 -30.73 -7.51 -6.38
CA GLN A 77 -31.31 -8.74 -6.97
C GLN A 77 -30.87 -9.99 -6.16
N ARG A 78 -31.85 -10.57 -5.45
CA ARG A 78 -31.91 -11.87 -4.73
C ARG A 78 -31.22 -12.03 -3.36
N ASP A 79 -32.07 -12.41 -2.40
CA ASP A 79 -31.88 -13.27 -1.22
C ASP A 79 -30.83 -12.86 -0.17
N GLU A 80 -30.86 -11.59 0.23
CA GLU A 80 -30.12 -11.11 1.40
C GLU A 80 -31.08 -10.50 2.42
N GLY A 81 -30.78 -10.72 3.70
CA GLY A 81 -31.60 -10.28 4.84
C GLY A 81 -31.84 -8.77 4.85
N SER A 82 -32.76 -8.30 5.69
CA SER A 82 -33.27 -6.92 5.73
C SER A 82 -32.28 -5.80 6.11
N GLY A 83 -30.97 -6.05 6.02
CA GLY A 83 -29.90 -5.12 6.42
C GLY A 83 -29.50 -4.11 5.34
N LEU A 84 -28.87 -3.01 5.77
CA LEU A 84 -28.19 -2.05 4.91
C LEU A 84 -26.81 -2.57 4.55
N HIS A 85 -26.46 -2.43 3.28
CA HIS A 85 -25.18 -2.88 2.74
C HIS A 85 -24.40 -1.70 2.17
N VAL A 86 -23.08 -1.71 2.35
CA VAL A 86 -22.15 -0.76 1.73
C VAL A 86 -21.10 -1.51 0.92
N GLY A 87 -20.66 -0.91 -0.18
CA GLY A 87 -19.47 -1.33 -0.91
C GLY A 87 -18.21 -0.89 -0.17
N ILE A 88 -17.28 -1.82 0.02
CA ILE A 88 -16.02 -1.60 0.72
C ILE A 88 -14.89 -2.06 -0.19
N VAL A 89 -13.93 -1.17 -0.41
CA VAL A 89 -12.67 -1.52 -1.04
C VAL A 89 -11.67 -1.83 0.05
N PHE A 90 -11.29 -3.10 0.20
CA PHE A 90 -10.14 -3.50 1.00
C PHE A 90 -8.86 -3.24 0.21
N ASP A 91 -7.93 -2.52 0.80
CA ASP A 91 -6.70 -2.03 0.18
C ASP A 91 -5.44 -2.49 0.93
N ALA A 92 -5.59 -3.06 2.14
CA ALA A 92 -4.51 -3.73 2.85
C ALA A 92 -5.08 -4.89 3.69
N LEU A 93 -4.52 -6.10 3.52
CA LEU A 93 -4.93 -7.30 4.25
C LEU A 93 -3.72 -8.09 4.72
N LEU A 94 -3.82 -8.70 5.89
CA LEU A 94 -2.85 -9.63 6.44
C LEU A 94 -3.26 -11.09 6.14
N PRO A 95 -2.32 -12.00 5.91
CA PRO A 95 -2.61 -13.44 5.88
C PRO A 95 -3.25 -13.94 7.19
N LEU A 96 -4.05 -15.01 7.10
CA LEU A 96 -4.57 -15.68 8.30
C LEU A 96 -3.40 -16.21 9.16
N GLY A 97 -3.45 -15.90 10.45
CA GLY A 97 -2.37 -16.21 11.40
C GLY A 97 -1.45 -15.02 11.69
N GLU A 98 -1.49 -13.97 10.87
CA GLU A 98 -0.69 -12.74 11.02
C GLU A 98 -1.50 -11.56 11.54
N GLN A 99 -2.78 -11.76 11.87
CA GLN A 99 -3.62 -10.70 12.43
C GLN A 99 -3.00 -10.11 13.71
N ILE A 100 -3.20 -8.81 13.91
CA ILE A 100 -2.78 -8.12 15.13
C ILE A 100 -3.64 -8.62 16.29
N PRO A 101 -3.05 -9.28 17.30
CA PRO A 101 -3.81 -10.00 18.31
C PRO A 101 -4.53 -9.07 19.30
N SER A 102 -5.53 -9.63 19.97
CA SER A 102 -6.42 -8.90 20.89
C SER A 102 -5.72 -8.25 22.09
N ASP A 103 -4.64 -8.84 22.58
CA ASP A 103 -3.81 -8.29 23.65
C ASP A 103 -3.03 -7.05 23.18
N ALA A 104 -2.46 -7.08 21.97
CA ALA A 104 -1.81 -5.93 21.35
C ALA A 104 -2.80 -4.79 21.10
N LEU A 105 -4.01 -5.11 20.61
CA LEU A 105 -5.10 -4.14 20.46
C LEU A 105 -5.49 -3.51 21.80
N SER A 106 -5.63 -4.32 22.85
CA SER A 106 -5.98 -3.83 24.19
C SER A 106 -4.91 -2.95 24.81
N ALA A 107 -3.64 -3.29 24.62
CA ALA A 107 -2.52 -2.50 25.12
C ALA A 107 -2.37 -1.16 24.39
N ALA A 108 -2.49 -1.17 23.06
CA ALA A 108 -2.26 0.02 22.24
C ALA A 108 -3.50 0.93 22.12
N VAL A 109 -4.71 0.36 22.19
CA VAL A 109 -5.98 1.06 21.98
C VAL A 109 -6.95 0.78 23.13
N PRO A 110 -6.66 1.26 24.36
CA PRO A 110 -7.44 0.94 25.56
C PRO A 110 -8.85 1.54 25.58
N GLY A 111 -9.17 2.46 24.66
CA GLY A 111 -10.48 3.12 24.57
C GLY A 111 -11.61 2.23 24.01
N ILE A 112 -11.31 0.99 23.63
CA ILE A 112 -12.26 0.02 23.09
C ILE A 112 -12.30 -1.22 24.00
N PRO A 113 -13.48 -1.72 24.40
CA PRO A 113 -13.58 -2.96 25.18
C PRO A 113 -13.41 -4.19 24.27
N TRP A 114 -12.16 -4.52 23.93
CA TRP A 114 -11.82 -5.56 22.93
C TRP A 114 -12.42 -6.94 23.21
N ASP A 115 -12.57 -7.33 24.48
CA ASP A 115 -13.19 -8.61 24.87
C ASP A 115 -14.61 -8.78 24.31
N SER A 116 -15.39 -7.71 24.22
CA SER A 116 -16.73 -7.74 23.62
C SER A 116 -16.72 -7.28 22.17
N ALA A 117 -15.88 -6.31 21.83
CA ALA A 117 -15.76 -5.72 20.50
C ALA A 117 -15.31 -6.74 19.42
N LEU A 118 -14.52 -7.75 19.77
CA LEU A 118 -14.07 -8.76 18.81
C LEU A 118 -15.18 -9.74 18.37
N HIS A 119 -16.33 -9.73 19.04
CA HIS A 119 -17.42 -10.68 18.78
C HIS A 119 -18.66 -10.04 18.15
N VAL A 120 -18.66 -8.73 17.93
CA VAL A 120 -19.77 -8.03 17.27
C VAL A 120 -19.56 -7.97 15.74
N PRO A 121 -20.64 -8.01 14.94
CA PRO A 121 -20.53 -7.93 13.48
C PRO A 121 -20.04 -6.55 13.00
N VAL A 122 -20.38 -5.48 13.74
CA VAL A 122 -19.97 -4.10 13.41
C VAL A 122 -19.69 -3.35 14.70
N LEU A 123 -18.60 -2.59 14.71
CA LEU A 123 -18.20 -1.71 15.82
C LEU A 123 -17.83 -0.33 15.28
N SER A 124 -18.43 0.72 15.83
CA SER A 124 -17.98 2.09 15.56
C SER A 124 -16.70 2.38 16.35
N VAL A 125 -15.66 2.86 15.66
CA VAL A 125 -14.40 3.26 16.31
C VAL A 125 -14.58 4.68 16.84
N PRO A 126 -14.38 4.95 18.14
CA PRO A 126 -14.48 6.31 18.64
C PRO A 126 -13.29 7.15 18.12
N PRO A 127 -13.48 8.46 17.83
CA PRO A 127 -12.42 9.32 17.30
C PRO A 127 -11.14 9.34 18.17
N SER A 128 -11.29 9.14 19.48
CA SER A 128 -10.15 9.05 20.42
C SER A 128 -9.26 7.82 20.20
N ALA A 129 -9.79 6.75 19.60
CA ALA A 129 -9.07 5.50 19.35
C ALA A 129 -8.38 5.46 17.98
N GLU A 130 -8.82 6.27 17.01
CA GLU A 130 -8.35 6.22 15.62
C GLU A 130 -6.83 6.37 15.50
N ARG A 131 -6.25 7.39 16.14
CA ARG A 131 -4.80 7.63 16.07
C ARG A 131 -3.99 6.45 16.61
N ALA A 132 -4.45 5.83 17.69
CA ALA A 132 -3.77 4.70 18.30
C ALA A 132 -3.89 3.44 17.42
N LEU A 133 -5.08 3.22 16.82
CA LEU A 133 -5.32 2.13 15.89
C LEU A 133 -4.42 2.22 14.65
N ARG A 134 -4.31 3.41 14.03
CA ARG A 134 -3.41 3.64 12.90
C ARG A 134 -1.95 3.44 13.24
N ARG A 135 -1.54 3.87 14.43
CA ARG A 135 -0.17 3.68 14.91
C ARG A 135 0.14 2.19 15.01
N LEU A 136 -0.73 1.43 15.66
CA LEU A 136 -0.59 -0.02 15.78
C LEU A 136 -0.56 -0.69 14.40
N TRP A 137 -1.45 -0.28 13.47
CA TRP A 137 -1.47 -0.78 12.10
C TRP A 137 -0.19 -0.45 11.33
N ARG A 138 0.43 0.71 11.56
CA ARG A 138 1.73 1.04 10.95
C ARG A 138 2.87 0.17 11.49
N GLU A 139 2.79 -0.20 12.76
CA GLU A 139 3.84 -0.97 13.46
C GLU A 139 3.72 -2.48 13.17
N GLN A 140 2.51 -3.01 12.96
CA GLN A 140 2.25 -4.45 12.88
C GLN A 140 1.38 -4.88 11.67
N GLY A 141 0.97 -3.94 10.83
CA GLY A 141 0.25 -4.21 9.59
C GLY A 141 1.17 -4.74 8.49
N PRO A 142 0.66 -4.87 7.25
CA PRO A 142 1.46 -5.36 6.13
C PRO A 142 2.59 -4.37 5.82
N PRO A 143 3.79 -4.86 5.44
CA PRO A 143 4.89 -4.00 5.06
C PRO A 143 4.60 -3.27 3.74
N ALA A 144 5.20 -2.09 3.55
CA ALA A 144 5.17 -1.42 2.25
C ALA A 144 5.97 -2.22 1.21
N ILE A 145 5.47 -2.25 -0.03
CA ILE A 145 6.18 -2.93 -1.14
C ILE A 145 7.33 -2.05 -1.64
N ASP A 146 7.14 -0.72 -1.71
CA ASP A 146 8.21 0.28 -1.88
C ASP A 146 8.44 1.09 -0.59
N PRO A 147 9.68 1.48 -0.26
CA PRO A 147 9.93 2.47 0.78
C PRO A 147 9.27 3.84 0.52
N ALA A 148 8.98 4.19 -0.73
CA ALA A 148 8.26 5.41 -1.09
C ALA A 148 6.73 5.27 -1.04
N GLU A 149 6.19 4.06 -0.84
CA GLU A 149 4.75 3.83 -0.75
C GLU A 149 4.21 4.00 0.66
N LEU A 150 2.97 4.48 0.74
CA LEU A 150 2.23 4.54 2.00
C LEU A 150 1.38 3.27 2.13
N VAL A 151 1.51 2.57 3.26
CA VAL A 151 0.61 1.46 3.59
C VAL A 151 -0.80 2.03 3.88
N PRO A 152 -1.86 1.55 3.21
CA PRO A 152 -3.23 1.99 3.49
C PRO A 152 -3.62 1.87 4.96
N GLY A 153 -4.42 2.81 5.45
CA GLY A 153 -4.85 2.88 6.86
C GLY A 153 -3.84 3.50 7.81
N THR A 154 -2.61 3.78 7.37
CA THR A 154 -1.61 4.43 8.24
C THR A 154 -1.82 5.94 8.38
N HIS A 155 -2.54 6.59 7.48
CA HIS A 155 -2.82 8.03 7.52
C HIS A 155 -4.32 8.30 7.37
N PRO A 156 -4.85 9.40 7.93
CA PRO A 156 -6.22 9.84 7.66
C PRO A 156 -6.52 9.88 6.15
N PRO A 157 -7.66 9.34 5.68
CA PRO A 157 -7.99 9.28 4.26
C PRO A 157 -7.98 10.65 3.55
N ASP A 158 -8.36 11.72 4.27
CA ASP A 158 -8.35 13.10 3.78
C ASP A 158 -6.95 13.73 3.69
N SER A 159 -5.92 13.06 4.24
CA SER A 159 -4.52 13.48 4.19
C SER A 159 -3.69 12.76 3.11
N VAL A 160 -4.31 11.85 2.35
CA VAL A 160 -3.62 11.02 1.34
C VAL A 160 -4.22 11.27 -0.04
N SER A 161 -3.36 11.31 -1.05
CA SER A 161 -3.75 11.24 -2.46
C SER A 161 -3.22 9.95 -3.09
N SER A 162 -3.94 9.43 -4.08
CA SER A 162 -3.52 8.24 -4.84
C SER A 162 -3.05 8.62 -6.24
N ILE A 163 -2.09 7.85 -6.75
CA ILE A 163 -1.62 7.90 -8.13
C ILE A 163 -1.72 6.50 -8.72
N GLU A 164 -2.05 6.40 -10.01
CA GLU A 164 -2.00 5.13 -10.73
C GLU A 164 -0.57 4.86 -11.18
N VAL A 165 -0.10 3.63 -10.96
CA VAL A 165 1.25 3.18 -11.31
C VAL A 165 1.20 1.91 -12.17
N ASN A 166 2.28 1.61 -12.88
CA ASN A 166 2.37 0.41 -13.70
C ASN A 166 2.44 -0.85 -12.82
N ARG A 167 1.41 -1.69 -12.87
CA ARG A 167 1.36 -2.96 -12.11
C ARG A 167 2.56 -3.89 -12.35
N TYR A 168 3.13 -3.92 -13.55
CA TYR A 168 4.24 -4.81 -13.88
C TYR A 168 5.54 -4.40 -13.18
N GLU A 169 5.71 -3.10 -12.91
CA GLU A 169 6.85 -2.56 -12.17
C GLU A 169 6.71 -2.75 -10.64
N ARG A 170 5.49 -3.05 -10.18
CA ARG A 170 5.14 -3.26 -8.77
C ARG A 170 4.98 -4.74 -8.40
N ASP A 171 5.13 -5.65 -9.37
CA ASP A 171 5.02 -7.08 -9.13
C ASP A 171 6.28 -7.60 -8.39
N PRO A 172 6.15 -8.05 -7.12
CA PRO A 172 7.29 -8.46 -6.32
C PRO A 172 7.97 -9.72 -6.87
N ASP A 173 7.22 -10.61 -7.51
CA ASP A 173 7.74 -11.86 -8.07
C ASP A 173 8.53 -11.58 -9.35
N ALA A 174 7.95 -10.79 -10.25
CA ALA A 174 8.64 -10.35 -11.46
C ALA A 174 9.90 -9.56 -11.13
N ARG A 175 9.81 -8.65 -10.15
CA ARG A 175 10.98 -7.90 -9.66
C ARG A 175 12.08 -8.83 -9.16
N ARG A 176 11.76 -9.83 -8.33
CA ARG A 176 12.75 -10.79 -7.83
C ARG A 176 13.47 -11.51 -8.98
N VAL A 177 12.72 -11.96 -9.99
CA VAL A 177 13.30 -12.64 -11.17
C VAL A 177 14.18 -11.69 -11.99
N CYS A 178 13.72 -10.48 -12.27
CA CYS A 178 14.48 -9.46 -12.99
C CYS A 178 15.81 -9.14 -12.30
N VAL A 179 15.79 -8.85 -10.99
CA VAL A 179 17.00 -8.52 -10.22
C VAL A 179 17.94 -9.73 -10.10
N ALA A 180 17.40 -10.94 -9.95
CA ALA A 180 18.24 -12.15 -9.92
C ALA A 180 18.98 -12.39 -11.24
N PHE A 181 18.37 -12.03 -12.37
CA PHE A 181 18.98 -12.18 -13.70
C PHE A 181 19.93 -11.03 -14.07
N HIS A 182 19.48 -9.79 -13.92
CA HIS A 182 20.21 -8.58 -14.36
C HIS A 182 21.17 -8.01 -13.31
N GLY A 183 21.02 -8.41 -12.05
CA GLY A 183 21.75 -7.84 -10.92
C GLY A 183 21.09 -6.58 -10.35
N THR A 184 21.76 -5.96 -9.39
CA THR A 184 21.23 -4.82 -8.60
C THR A 184 21.72 -3.44 -9.07
N ALA A 185 22.63 -3.41 -10.05
CA ALA A 185 23.14 -2.16 -10.60
C ALA A 185 22.16 -1.57 -11.61
N CYS A 186 22.00 -0.25 -11.59
CA CYS A 186 21.19 0.45 -12.58
C CYS A 186 21.71 0.18 -14.00
N ALA A 187 20.86 -0.34 -14.88
CA ALA A 187 21.25 -0.65 -16.25
C ALA A 187 21.63 0.61 -17.05
N ALA A 188 21.13 1.80 -16.68
CA ALA A 188 21.49 3.04 -17.34
C ALA A 188 22.82 3.63 -16.84
N CYS A 189 22.93 3.95 -15.54
CA CYS A 189 24.07 4.68 -15.00
C CYS A 189 25.08 3.80 -14.23
N GLY A 190 24.81 2.52 -14.02
CA GLY A 190 25.67 1.61 -13.25
C GLY A 190 25.62 1.80 -11.73
N PHE A 191 24.81 2.73 -11.22
CA PHE A 191 24.70 2.98 -9.78
C PHE A 191 24.21 1.73 -9.04
N SER A 192 24.92 1.35 -7.99
CA SER A 192 24.53 0.31 -7.04
C SER A 192 24.27 0.93 -5.67
N PHE A 193 23.06 0.71 -5.15
CA PHE A 193 22.65 1.21 -3.84
C PHE A 193 23.45 0.58 -2.71
N GLU A 194 23.59 -0.74 -2.71
CA GLU A 194 24.38 -1.48 -1.73
C GLU A 194 25.85 -1.02 -1.73
N ALA A 195 26.45 -0.86 -2.91
CA ALA A 195 27.84 -0.41 -3.00
C ALA A 195 28.06 1.04 -2.51
N SER A 196 27.02 1.89 -2.60
CA SER A 196 27.11 3.32 -2.27
C SER A 196 26.64 3.65 -0.85
N TYR A 197 25.66 2.90 -0.34
CA TYR A 197 24.99 3.16 0.94
C TYR A 197 25.15 2.01 1.95
N GLY A 198 25.77 0.89 1.57
CA GLY A 198 25.89 -0.28 2.42
C GLY A 198 24.57 -1.02 2.59
N GLU A 199 24.38 -1.63 3.75
CA GLU A 199 23.24 -2.51 4.08
C GLU A 199 21.87 -1.84 3.86
N ILE A 200 21.74 -0.54 4.13
CA ILE A 200 20.46 0.17 3.90
C ILE A 200 20.07 0.27 2.42
N GLY A 201 21.03 0.06 1.50
CA GLY A 201 20.82 0.07 0.06
C GLY A 201 20.61 -1.32 -0.55
N GLU A 202 20.72 -2.37 0.26
CA GLU A 202 20.56 -3.76 -0.21
C GLU A 202 19.16 -3.96 -0.78
N GLY A 203 19.10 -4.52 -1.99
CA GLY A 203 17.83 -4.83 -2.64
C GLY A 203 16.92 -3.63 -2.92
N PHE A 204 17.39 -2.38 -2.87
CA PHE A 204 16.53 -1.20 -3.07
C PHE A 204 16.20 -0.88 -4.54
N ILE A 205 17.02 -1.33 -5.51
CA ILE A 205 16.89 -0.95 -6.93
C ILE A 205 15.44 -1.13 -7.46
N GLN A 206 14.94 -0.17 -8.22
CA GLN A 206 13.62 -0.28 -8.86
C GLN A 206 13.74 -1.04 -10.18
N VAL A 207 12.61 -1.55 -10.68
CA VAL A 207 12.52 -2.16 -12.02
C VAL A 207 11.62 -1.31 -12.90
N HIS A 208 11.97 -1.20 -14.16
CA HIS A 208 11.19 -0.48 -15.16
C HIS A 208 10.69 -1.45 -16.23
N HIS A 209 9.43 -1.32 -16.61
CA HIS A 209 8.80 -2.11 -17.65
C HIS A 209 9.03 -1.49 -19.02
N THR A 210 9.76 -2.21 -19.87
CA THR A 210 10.28 -1.69 -21.14
C THR A 210 9.34 -1.89 -22.31
N VAL A 211 8.19 -2.54 -22.14
CA VAL A 211 7.20 -2.75 -23.20
C VAL A 211 6.24 -1.54 -23.24
N PRO A 212 6.24 -0.71 -24.30
CA PRO A 212 5.29 0.36 -24.48
C PRO A 212 3.83 -0.03 -24.24
N ALA A 213 3.08 0.87 -23.60
CA ALA A 213 1.66 0.68 -23.31
C ALA A 213 0.82 0.34 -24.56
N SER A 214 1.19 0.88 -25.73
CA SER A 214 0.52 0.59 -27.01
C SER A 214 0.66 -0.86 -27.49
N MET A 215 1.59 -1.63 -26.94
CA MET A 215 1.78 -3.05 -27.24
C MET A 215 1.12 -3.97 -26.21
N LEU A 216 0.51 -3.42 -25.16
CA LEU A 216 -0.19 -4.20 -24.14
C LEU A 216 -1.58 -4.60 -24.64
N GLY A 217 -1.76 -5.89 -24.89
CA GLY A 217 -3.05 -6.50 -25.27
C GLY A 217 -3.61 -7.40 -24.17
N SER A 218 -4.83 -7.91 -24.37
CA SER A 218 -5.54 -8.77 -23.41
C SER A 218 -4.85 -10.12 -23.11
N GLY A 219 -3.87 -10.52 -23.92
CA GLY A 219 -3.05 -11.73 -23.71
C GLY A 219 -1.59 -11.44 -23.41
N TYR A 220 -1.24 -10.21 -23.03
CA TYR A 220 0.13 -9.89 -22.64
C TYR A 220 0.48 -10.57 -21.32
N GLU A 221 1.53 -11.39 -21.36
CA GLU A 221 2.16 -11.99 -20.18
C GLU A 221 3.53 -11.36 -20.01
N LEU A 222 3.80 -10.88 -18.80
CA LEU A 222 5.07 -10.26 -18.45
C LEU A 222 6.17 -11.34 -18.43
N ASP A 223 7.23 -11.16 -19.22
CA ASP A 223 8.49 -11.88 -19.03
C ASP A 223 9.44 -10.99 -18.22
N PRO A 224 9.70 -11.30 -16.92
CA PRO A 224 10.53 -10.44 -16.08
C PRO A 224 11.99 -10.32 -16.54
N VAL A 225 12.48 -11.24 -17.38
CA VAL A 225 13.84 -11.21 -17.89
C VAL A 225 13.95 -10.26 -19.09
N THR A 226 12.99 -10.28 -20.00
CA THR A 226 13.06 -9.46 -21.23
C THR A 226 12.35 -8.12 -21.11
N ASP A 227 11.31 -8.03 -20.28
CA ASP A 227 10.40 -6.89 -20.25
C ASP A 227 10.65 -5.97 -19.06
N LEU A 228 11.48 -6.39 -18.11
CA LEU A 228 11.90 -5.56 -16.98
C LEU A 228 13.41 -5.31 -17.02
N VAL A 229 13.79 -4.13 -16.55
CA VAL A 229 15.20 -3.77 -16.36
C VAL A 229 15.42 -3.02 -15.04
N PRO A 230 16.50 -3.30 -14.28
CA PRO A 230 16.81 -2.55 -13.07
C PRO A 230 17.22 -1.10 -13.40
N LEU A 231 16.58 -0.12 -12.77
CA LEU A 231 16.94 1.30 -12.84
C LEU A 231 16.95 1.93 -11.45
N CYS A 232 17.87 2.87 -11.21
CA CYS A 232 17.79 3.71 -10.00
C CYS A 232 16.62 4.70 -10.13
N PRO A 233 16.04 5.20 -9.02
CA PRO A 233 14.90 6.11 -9.05
C PRO A 233 15.11 7.36 -9.92
N ASN A 234 16.35 7.88 -9.98
CA ASN A 234 16.68 9.02 -10.84
C ASN A 234 16.59 8.64 -12.33
N CYS A 235 17.23 7.56 -12.74
CA CYS A 235 17.14 7.09 -14.14
C CYS A 235 15.72 6.65 -14.50
N HIS A 236 14.99 6.06 -13.54
CA HIS A 236 13.60 5.67 -13.73
C HIS A 236 12.72 6.89 -13.98
N ALA A 237 12.83 7.96 -13.16
CA ALA A 237 12.12 9.20 -13.45
C ALA A 237 12.49 9.80 -14.82
N MET A 238 13.78 9.79 -15.17
CA MET A 238 14.25 10.32 -16.46
C MET A 238 13.78 9.49 -17.67
N VAL A 239 13.44 8.21 -17.48
CA VAL A 239 12.91 7.38 -18.56
C VAL A 239 11.53 7.88 -19.02
N HIS A 240 10.72 8.35 -18.07
CA HIS A 240 9.35 8.83 -18.32
C HIS A 240 9.24 10.35 -18.50
N LEU A 241 10.23 11.13 -18.05
CA LEU A 241 10.12 12.58 -17.99
C LEU A 241 9.95 13.24 -19.38
N GLY A 242 8.81 13.88 -19.60
CA GLY A 242 8.54 14.74 -20.76
C GLY A 242 8.41 13.98 -22.10
N VAL A 243 8.11 12.69 -22.07
CA VAL A 243 7.96 11.84 -23.25
C VAL A 243 6.66 11.05 -23.22
N ALA A 244 6.07 10.78 -24.39
CA ALA A 244 4.86 9.96 -24.52
C ALA A 244 5.14 8.45 -24.46
N ALA A 245 6.36 8.05 -24.84
CA ALA A 245 6.86 6.69 -24.71
C ALA A 245 8.16 6.73 -23.90
N PRO A 246 8.36 5.78 -22.96
CA PRO A 246 9.58 5.72 -22.16
C PRO A 246 10.82 5.68 -23.05
N ARG A 247 11.87 6.43 -22.66
CA ARG A 247 13.18 6.34 -23.31
C ARG A 247 13.76 4.94 -23.12
N SER A 248 14.55 4.48 -24.08
CA SER A 248 15.30 3.23 -23.93
C SER A 248 16.52 3.42 -23.02
N VAL A 249 17.00 2.32 -22.42
CA VAL A 249 18.25 2.32 -21.63
C VAL A 249 19.47 2.83 -22.44
N PRO A 250 19.67 2.44 -23.72
CA PRO A 250 20.72 3.02 -24.55
C PRO A 250 20.61 4.54 -24.76
N GLU A 251 19.40 5.08 -24.89
CA GLU A 251 19.19 6.54 -24.98
C GLU A 251 19.58 7.23 -23.67
N LEU A 252 19.17 6.68 -22.51
CA LEU A 252 19.58 7.21 -21.22
C LEU A 252 21.11 7.20 -21.05
N ARG A 253 21.78 6.10 -21.43
CA ARG A 253 23.25 6.01 -21.41
C ARG A 253 23.90 7.10 -22.26
N THR A 254 23.34 7.37 -23.45
CA THR A 254 23.83 8.42 -24.35
C THR A 254 23.67 9.81 -23.73
N ILE A 255 22.51 10.10 -23.13
CA ILE A 255 22.23 11.37 -22.45
C ILE A 255 23.19 11.57 -21.26
N ILE A 256 23.36 10.55 -20.42
CA ILE A 256 24.26 10.58 -19.26
C ILE A 256 25.70 10.82 -19.71
N SER A 257 26.17 10.08 -20.71
CA SER A 257 27.54 10.22 -21.23
C SER A 257 27.80 11.62 -21.81
N ALA A 258 26.80 12.25 -22.43
CA ALA A 258 26.93 13.58 -22.99
C ALA A 258 26.92 14.68 -21.92
N ALA A 259 26.17 14.50 -20.83
CA ALA A 259 26.08 15.45 -19.73
C ALA A 259 27.35 15.49 -18.85
N GLY A 260 28.13 14.40 -18.83
CA GLY A 260 29.27 14.23 -17.93
C GLY A 260 28.84 13.78 -16.52
N HIS A 261 29.81 13.51 -15.65
CA HIS A 261 29.54 13.10 -14.27
C HIS A 261 29.34 14.31 -13.36
N LEU A 262 28.29 14.28 -12.53
CA LEU A 262 28.11 15.22 -11.42
C LEU A 262 29.19 14.95 -10.37
N PRO A 263 30.09 15.90 -10.05
CA PRO A 263 30.85 15.83 -8.83
C PRO A 263 29.89 16.02 -7.65
N GLY A 264 29.94 15.09 -6.68
CA GLY A 264 29.26 15.31 -5.40
C GLY A 264 30.03 16.39 -4.62
N GLU A 265 29.32 17.37 -4.09
CA GLU A 265 29.86 18.32 -3.11
C GLU A 265 29.24 18.05 -1.74
N VAL A 266 30.08 18.04 -0.70
CA VAL A 266 29.61 18.06 0.68
C VAL A 266 28.96 19.42 0.91
N VAL A 267 27.77 19.44 1.52
CA VAL A 267 27.09 20.68 1.89
C VAL A 267 28.06 21.57 2.66
N SER A 268 28.33 22.76 2.14
CA SER A 268 29.29 23.67 2.76
C SER A 268 28.74 24.20 4.10
N GLU A 269 29.64 24.61 5.00
CA GLU A 269 29.25 25.29 6.25
C GLU A 269 28.36 26.51 5.97
N GLN A 270 28.62 27.25 4.89
CA GLN A 270 27.77 28.36 4.46
C GLN A 270 26.35 27.93 4.06
N ALA A 271 26.20 26.79 3.40
CA ALA A 271 24.87 26.28 3.05
C ALA A 271 24.10 25.81 4.30
N LEU A 272 24.79 25.24 5.29
CA LEU A 272 24.20 24.89 6.59
C LEU A 272 23.78 26.15 7.38
N GLU A 273 24.62 27.17 7.43
CA GLU A 273 24.29 28.46 8.05
C GLU A 273 23.11 29.14 7.35
N ALA A 274 23.04 29.07 6.02
CA ALA A 274 21.90 29.61 5.27
C ALA A 274 20.58 28.90 5.61
N GLN A 275 20.61 27.58 5.79
CA GLN A 275 19.43 26.79 6.20
C GLN A 275 18.98 27.14 7.63
N GLU A 276 19.91 27.25 8.58
CA GLU A 276 19.60 27.64 9.96
C GLU A 276 19.03 29.08 10.03
N ASN A 277 19.61 30.00 9.26
CA ASN A 277 19.08 31.36 9.16
C ASN A 277 17.67 31.38 8.56
N ALA A 278 17.41 30.57 7.52
CA ALA A 278 16.07 30.44 6.96
C ALA A 278 15.07 29.89 7.99
N ARG A 279 15.47 28.92 8.83
CA ARG A 279 14.62 28.38 9.89
C ARG A 279 14.26 29.45 10.92
N ARG A 280 15.24 30.25 11.37
CA ARG A 280 15.02 31.37 12.31
C ARG A 280 14.06 32.43 11.77
N ILE A 281 14.09 32.69 10.46
CA ILE A 281 13.16 33.62 9.82
C ILE A 281 11.72 33.07 9.82
N LEU A 282 11.56 31.77 9.57
CA LEU A 282 10.24 31.13 9.55
C LEU A 282 9.62 30.96 10.95
N GLU A 283 10.45 30.74 11.97
CA GLU A 283 9.99 30.55 13.35
C GLU A 283 9.66 31.88 14.06
N GLY A 284 10.09 33.02 13.49
CA GLY A 284 9.94 34.34 14.12
C GLY A 284 10.86 34.51 15.35
N PRO A 285 11.11 35.75 15.80
CA PRO A 285 11.90 36.02 17.00
C PRO A 285 11.21 35.59 18.30
#